data_AF-A0A535ZYY9-F1
#
_entry.id   AF-A0A535ZYY9-F1
#
_cell.length_a   1.000
_cell.length_b   1.000
_cell.length_c   1.000
_cell.angle_alpha   90.00
_cell.angle_beta   90.00
_cell.angle_gamma   90.00
#
_symmetry.space_group_name_H-M   'P 1'
#
loop_
_entity.id
_entity.type
_entity.pdbx_description
1 polymer ?
#
loop_
_entity_poly.entity_id
_entity_poly.type
_entity_poly.pdbx_seq_one_letter_code
_entity_poly.pdbx_strand_id
1 'polypeptide(L)' 'LLAAHRAGIKIFLMPKKNKKDLVDVPQEVLDTVDIRLMENIDEVLKAALLPGPSVTPAQIEAARPSMTPPATPAH' A
#
# COMPACT_ATOMS: atom_id res chain seq x y z
N LEU A 1 1.95 -19.00 -5.75
CA LEU A 1 1.26 -18.55 -6.99
C LEU A 1 0.12 -19.49 -7.38
N LEU A 2 0.34 -20.81 -7.47
CA LEU A 2 -0.71 -21.77 -7.81
C LEU A 2 -1.98 -21.68 -6.92
N ALA A 3 -1.81 -21.53 -5.60
CA ALA A 3 -2.93 -21.35 -4.67
C ALA A 3 -3.72 -20.07 -4.93
N ALA A 4 -3.05 -19.01 -5.35
CA ALA A 4 -3.70 -17.72 -5.58
C ALA A 4 -4.39 -17.64 -6.95
N HIS A 5 -3.82 -18.29 -7.97
CA HIS A 5 -4.49 -18.54 -9.23
C HIS A 5 -5.81 -19.31 -9.00
N ARG A 6 -5.79 -20.37 -8.17
CA ARG A 6 -6.99 -21.11 -7.78
C ARG A 6 -8.00 -20.28 -6.97
N ALA A 7 -7.53 -19.26 -6.25
CA ALA A 7 -8.37 -18.33 -5.51
C ALA A 7 -8.88 -17.14 -6.36
N GLY A 8 -8.55 -17.09 -7.66
CA GLY A 8 -8.96 -15.99 -8.54
C GLY A 8 -8.26 -14.66 -8.25
N ILE A 9 -7.16 -14.68 -7.49
CA ILE A 9 -6.37 -13.49 -7.17
C ILE A 9 -5.55 -13.12 -8.40
N LYS A 10 -5.91 -11.99 -9.02
CA LYS A 10 -5.31 -11.53 -10.28
C LYS A 10 -4.03 -10.72 -10.10
N ILE A 11 -3.82 -10.12 -8.92
CA ILE A 11 -2.72 -9.19 -8.68
C ILE A 11 -1.79 -9.75 -7.61
N PHE A 12 -0.50 -9.88 -7.93
CA PHE A 12 0.54 -10.34 -7.03
C PHE A 12 1.56 -9.23 -6.77
N LEU A 13 1.72 -8.86 -5.51
CA LEU A 13 2.76 -7.92 -5.08
C LEU A 13 3.90 -8.72 -4.45
N MET A 14 5.10 -8.60 -5.00
CA MET A 14 6.27 -9.38 -4.57
C MET A 14 7.52 -8.51 -4.50
N PRO A 15 8.44 -8.73 -3.53
CA PRO A 15 9.72 -8.04 -3.51
C PRO A 15 10.59 -8.37 -4.73
N LYS A 16 11.33 -7.40 -5.28
CA LYS A 16 12.26 -7.62 -6.41
C LYS A 16 13.25 -8.78 -6.19
N LYS A 17 13.69 -8.98 -4.94
CA LYS A 17 14.59 -10.08 -4.55
C LYS A 17 14.00 -11.48 -4.81
N ASN A 18 12.68 -11.61 -4.81
CA ASN A 18 11.98 -12.87 -5.07
C ASN A 18 11.72 -13.12 -6.57
N LYS A 19 12.22 -12.28 -7.47
CA LYS A 19 12.12 -12.50 -8.92
C LYS A 19 12.66 -13.88 -9.36
N LYS A 20 13.63 -14.43 -8.63
CA LYS A 20 14.18 -15.78 -8.89
C LYS A 20 13.13 -16.89 -8.72
N ASP A 21 12.17 -16.70 -7.81
CA ASP A 21 11.11 -17.68 -7.56
C ASP A 21 10.09 -17.76 -8.71
N LEU A 22 10.08 -16.76 -9.60
CA LEU A 22 9.20 -16.73 -10.78
C LEU A 22 9.71 -17.60 -11.92
N VAL A 23 11.00 -17.95 -11.92
CA VAL A 23 11.62 -18.76 -12.98
C VAL A 23 11.10 -20.21 -12.95
N ASP A 24 10.70 -20.68 -11.77
CA ASP A 24 10.12 -22.01 -11.56
C ASP A 24 8.60 -22.05 -11.84
N VAL A 25 7.99 -20.92 -12.21
CA VAL A 25 6.56 -20.81 -12.45
C VAL A 25 6.27 -20.92 -13.95
N PRO A 26 5.34 -21.80 -14.38
CA PRO A 26 4.98 -21.93 -15.79
C PRO A 26 4.46 -20.62 -16.39
N GLN A 27 4.81 -20.35 -17.65
CA GLN A 27 4.38 -19.14 -18.36
C GLN A 27 2.86 -18.99 -18.44
N GLU A 28 2.10 -20.08 -18.61
CA GLU A 28 0.63 -20.05 -18.59
C GLU A 28 0.07 -19.43 -17.30
N VAL A 29 0.72 -19.65 -16.17
CA VAL A 29 0.32 -19.04 -14.90
C VAL A 29 0.76 -17.58 -14.88
N LEU A 30 2.00 -17.28 -15.28
CA LEU A 30 2.53 -15.92 -15.30
C LEU A 30 1.72 -14.98 -16.22
N ASP A 31 1.23 -15.47 -17.36
CA ASP A 31 0.42 -14.68 -18.30
C ASP A 31 -1.00 -14.39 -17.78
N THR A 32 -1.49 -15.19 -16.83
CA THR A 32 -2.84 -15.01 -16.25
C THR A 32 -2.85 -14.14 -14.99
N VAL A 33 -1.70 -13.82 -14.42
CA VAL A 33 -1.58 -13.01 -13.20
C VAL A 33 -0.73 -11.76 -13.42
N ASP A 34 -1.18 -10.63 -12.87
CA ASP A 34 -0.43 -9.36 -12.90
C ASP A 34 0.55 -9.33 -11.72
N ILE A 35 1.83 -9.60 -12.00
CA ILE A 35 2.89 -9.63 -10.98
C ILE A 35 3.64 -8.31 -10.98
N ARG A 36 3.57 -7.59 -9.86
CA ARG A 36 4.28 -6.33 -9.65
C ARG A 36 5.41 -6.52 -8.65
N LEU A 37 6.62 -6.33 -9.15
CA LEU A 37 7.84 -6.39 -8.34
C LEU A 37 8.09 -5.03 -7.67
N MET A 38 8.14 -5.03 -6.36
CA MET A 38 8.26 -3.84 -5.52
C MET A 38 9.62 -3.84 -4.82
N GLU A 39 10.22 -2.68 -4.63
CA GLU A 39 11.52 -2.56 -3.95
C GLU A 39 11.37 -2.13 -2.49
N ASN A 40 10.37 -1.28 -2.21
CA ASN A 40 10.12 -0.69 -0.90
C ASN A 40 8.66 -0.85 -0.46
N ILE A 41 8.42 -0.78 0.85
CA ILE A 41 7.08 -0.88 1.45
C ILE A 41 6.16 0.26 0.97
N ASP A 42 6.71 1.44 0.70
CA ASP A 42 5.96 2.59 0.20
C ASP A 42 5.29 2.33 -1.15
N GLU A 43 5.93 1.56 -2.03
CA GLU A 43 5.34 1.19 -3.32
C GLU A 43 4.17 0.23 -3.14
N VAL A 44 4.29 -0.70 -2.18
CA VAL A 44 3.20 -1.62 -1.81
C VAL A 44 2.01 -0.84 -1.27
N LEU A 45 2.25 0.12 -0.38
CA LEU A 45 1.20 0.97 0.17
C LEU A 45 0.49 1.77 -0.92
N LYS A 46 1.23 2.39 -1.83
CA LYS A 46 0.64 3.12 -2.97
C LYS A 46 -0.16 2.23 -3.92
N ALA A 47 0.27 0.99 -4.12
CA ALA A 47 -0.41 0.05 -5.01
C ALA A 47 -1.64 -0.62 -4.38
N ALA A 48 -1.65 -0.76 -3.05
CA ALA A 48 -2.70 -1.46 -2.31
C ALA A 48 -3.79 -0.53 -1.75
N LEU A 49 -3.44 0.71 -1.40
CA LEU A 49 -4.40 1.67 -0.88
C LEU A 49 -5.19 2.32 -2.02
N LEU A 50 -6.51 2.37 -1.85
CA LEU A 50 -7.35 3.23 -2.68
C LEU A 50 -6.99 4.71 -2.41
N PRO A 51 -7.12 5.60 -3.41
CA PRO A 51 -6.92 7.02 -3.18
C PRO A 51 -7.80 7.47 -2.02
N GLY A 52 -7.17 7.99 -0.98
CA GLY A 52 -7.88 8.58 0.14
C GLY A 52 -8.68 9.80 -0.33
N PRO A 53 -9.70 10.23 0.43
CA PRO A 53 -10.39 11.47 0.14
C PRO A 53 -9.37 12.60 0.00
N SER A 54 -9.49 13.40 -1.06
CA SER A 54 -8.62 14.57 -1.26
C SER A 54 -8.97 15.59 -0.17
N VAL A 55 -8.20 15.56 0.92
CA VAL A 55 -8.41 16.46 2.06
C VAL A 55 -7.73 17.78 1.73
N THR A 56 -8.50 18.87 1.71
CA THR A 56 -7.94 20.21 1.51
C THR A 56 -7.16 20.66 2.75
N PRO A 57 -6.17 21.56 2.61
CA PRO A 57 -5.46 22.13 3.75
C PRO A 57 -6.40 22.72 4.82
N ALA A 58 -7.53 23.29 4.41
CA ALA A 58 -8.56 23.83 5.32
C ALA A 58 -9.24 22.75 6.16
N GLN A 59 -9.51 21.57 5.59
CA GLN A 59 -10.12 20.45 6.32
C GLN A 59 -9.14 19.81 7.32
N ILE A 60 -7.85 19.81 7.01
CA ILE A 60 -6.80 19.35 7.95
C ILE A 60 -6.68 20.32 9.13
N GLU A 61 -6.71 21.64 8.86
CA GLU A 61 -6.68 22.68 9.90
C GLU A 61 -7.90 22.58 10.83
N ALA A 62 -9.10 22.36 10.27
CA ALA A 62 -10.34 22.21 11.02
C ALA A 62 -10.41 20.93 11.88
N ALA A 63 -9.67 19.88 11.49
CA ALA A 63 -9.59 18.63 12.23
C ALA A 63 -8.51 18.62 13.33
N ARG A 64 -7.66 19.67 13.43
CA ARG A 64 -6.69 19.75 14.53
C ARG A 64 -7.43 19.98 15.84
N PRO A 65 -7.20 19.16 16.88
CA PRO A 65 -7.73 19.46 18.20
C PRO A 65 -7.16 20.80 18.65
N SER A 66 -8.04 21.73 19.02
CA SER A 66 -7.66 23.01 19.61
C SER A 66 -6.98 22.74 20.96
N MET A 67 -5.66 22.59 20.96
CA MET A 67 -4.88 22.63 22.18
C MET A 67 -4.85 24.09 22.64
N THR A 68 -5.85 24.53 23.39
CA THR A 68 -5.71 25.74 24.22
C THR A 68 -4.55 25.49 25.17
N PRO A 69 -3.49 26.34 25.18
CA PRO A 69 -2.44 26.25 26.18
C PRO A 69 -3.09 26.38 27.57
N PRO A 70 -2.75 25.54 28.56
CA PRO A 70 -3.20 25.78 29.92
C PRO A 70 -2.64 27.13 30.37
N ALA A 71 -3.51 28.02 30.83
CA ALA A 71 -3.12 29.32 31.34
C ALA A 71 -2.14 29.12 32.51
N THR A 72 -0.92 29.63 32.36
CA THR A 72 0.08 29.66 33.44
C THR A 72 -0.49 30.46 34.62
N PRO A 73 -0.62 29.89 35.83
CA PRO A 73 -0.89 30.69 37.01
C PRO A 73 0.40 31.45 37.35
N ALA A 74 0.34 32.78 37.31
CA ALA A 74 1.40 33.64 37.81
C ALA A 74 1.44 33.54 39.35
N HIS A 75 2.62 33.20 39.89
CA HIS A 75 2.94 33.29 41.31
C HIS A 75 4.26 34.01 41.49
#